data_AF-A0A850BZS3-F1
#
_entry.id   AF-A0A850BZS3-F1
#
_cell.length_a   1.000
_cell.length_b   1.000
_cell.length_c   1.000
_cell.angle_alpha   90.00
_cell.angle_beta   90.00
_cell.angle_gamma   90.00
#
_symmetry.space_group_name_H-M   'P 1'
#
loop_
_entity.id
_entity.type
_entity.pdbx_description
1 polymer ?
#
loop_
_entity_poly.entity_id
_entity_poly.type
_entity_poly.pdbx_seq_one_letter_code
_entity_poly.pdbx_strand_id
1 'polypeptide(L)'
;MNVNRFQIIASSSHPHYRDLVRGLTKAAWPEFMLHDAVANENWHELLDSFADYQLAMYDVENNRAAAMANGFPLRWDDTLENLPDGGWDWAFAEAVRNHKQGISPNYHCAIQVVIHPDYQSQRLSAPMVKAVRGLAKSKGLNALIIPVRPSEKSKYPLISLDDYVTWQNEEGLPFDAWLRVHVRLGGRMVKVCHQSKTVRGRRAEWEAWTGLKFPQSGRYVIPDALVPIEMDVEKDEGIYVEPNVWMVHFPA
;
A
#
# COMPACT_ATOMS: atom_id res chain seq x y z
N MET A 1 8.04 1.82 -21.58
CA MET A 1 7.49 3.12 -21.13
C MET A 1 7.99 4.16 -22.12
N ASN A 2 7.09 5.00 -22.65
CA ASN A 2 7.53 6.17 -23.42
C ASN A 2 8.11 7.19 -22.44
N VAL A 3 9.44 7.22 -22.32
CA VAL A 3 10.17 8.09 -21.38
C VAL A 3 10.01 9.57 -21.71
N ASN A 4 9.63 9.90 -22.95
CA ASN A 4 9.34 11.29 -23.33
C ASN A 4 8.00 11.76 -22.76
N ARG A 5 7.07 10.83 -22.49
CA ARG A 5 5.75 11.14 -21.93
C ARG A 5 5.71 11.03 -20.41
N PHE A 6 6.25 9.93 -19.86
CA PHE A 6 6.15 9.64 -18.42
C PHE A 6 7.48 9.91 -17.72
N GLN A 7 7.44 10.83 -16.76
CA GLN A 7 8.59 11.23 -15.97
C GLN A 7 8.36 10.90 -14.50
N ILE A 8 9.39 10.41 -13.81
CA ILE A 8 9.34 10.26 -12.35
C ILE A 8 9.73 11.60 -11.73
N ILE A 9 8.86 12.12 -10.89
CA ILE A 9 9.06 13.34 -10.12
C ILE A 9 9.05 13.01 -8.63
N ALA A 10 9.82 13.77 -7.84
CA ALA A 10 9.81 13.67 -6.38
C ALA A 10 9.12 14.91 -5.80
N SER A 11 8.46 14.76 -4.65
CA SER A 11 7.80 15.90 -4.01
C SER A 11 8.77 17.03 -3.64
N SER A 12 10.02 16.71 -3.31
CA SER A 12 11.02 17.72 -2.96
C SER A 12 11.59 18.51 -4.14
N SER A 13 11.37 18.06 -5.39
CA SER A 13 11.93 18.68 -6.58
C SER A 13 10.90 19.23 -7.57
N HIS A 14 9.59 19.05 -7.31
CA HIS A 14 8.54 19.50 -8.21
C HIS A 14 7.60 20.53 -7.55
N PRO A 15 7.57 21.78 -8.04
CA PRO A 15 6.57 22.76 -7.63
C PRO A 15 5.16 22.20 -7.80
N HIS A 16 4.27 22.45 -6.83
CA HIS A 16 2.87 21.98 -6.88
C HIS A 16 2.67 20.46 -6.88
N TYR A 17 3.65 19.66 -6.42
CA TYR A 17 3.49 18.21 -6.28
C TYR A 17 2.17 17.83 -5.58
N ARG A 18 1.85 18.52 -4.47
CA ARG A 18 0.61 18.30 -3.70
C ARG A 18 -0.64 18.43 -4.57
N ASP A 19 -0.69 19.42 -5.47
CA ASP A 19 -1.82 19.63 -6.37
C ASP A 19 -1.91 18.55 -7.45
N LEU A 20 -0.76 18.10 -7.98
CA LEU A 20 -0.68 17.09 -9.03
C LEU A 20 -1.19 15.72 -8.57
N VAL A 21 -0.91 15.34 -7.32
CA VAL A 21 -1.29 14.02 -6.78
C VAL A 21 -2.61 14.06 -5.98
N ARG A 22 -3.21 15.25 -5.81
CA ARG A 22 -4.46 15.41 -5.07
C ARG A 22 -5.56 14.56 -5.66
N GLY A 23 -6.27 13.82 -4.80
CA GLY A 23 -7.39 12.98 -5.20
C GLY A 23 -7.01 11.63 -5.80
N LEU A 24 -5.73 11.38 -6.10
CA LEU A 24 -5.28 10.11 -6.69
C LEU A 24 -5.59 8.91 -5.78
N THR A 25 -5.35 9.05 -4.47
CA THR A 25 -5.69 8.03 -3.48
C THR A 25 -7.20 7.78 -3.46
N LYS A 26 -8.02 8.84 -3.40
CA LYS A 26 -9.49 8.69 -3.41
C LYS A 26 -10.01 8.03 -4.69
N ALA A 27 -9.37 8.30 -5.83
CA ALA A 27 -9.75 7.69 -7.10
C ALA A 27 -9.32 6.21 -7.24
N ALA A 28 -8.34 5.77 -6.46
CA ALA A 28 -7.74 4.45 -6.58
C ALA A 28 -8.20 3.44 -5.51
N TRP A 29 -8.77 3.91 -4.40
CA TRP A 29 -9.12 3.07 -3.25
C TRP A 29 -10.64 3.07 -3.00
N PRO A 30 -11.21 1.92 -2.56
CA PRO A 30 -12.59 1.89 -2.09
C PRO A 30 -12.75 2.74 -0.82
N GLU A 31 -13.92 3.35 -0.66
CA GLU A 31 -14.19 4.36 0.38
C GLU A 31 -13.79 3.90 1.79
N PHE A 32 -14.14 2.67 2.17
CA PHE A 32 -13.84 2.15 3.52
C PHE A 32 -12.34 2.15 3.85
N MET A 33 -11.46 2.02 2.85
CA MET A 33 -9.99 2.03 3.06
C MET A 33 -9.45 3.41 3.42
N LEU A 34 -10.25 4.47 3.24
CA LEU A 34 -9.90 5.85 3.59
C LEU A 34 -10.19 6.18 5.07
N HIS A 35 -10.84 5.27 5.80
CA HIS A 35 -11.29 5.48 7.20
C HIS A 35 -10.41 4.75 8.24
N ASP A 36 -9.16 4.46 7.89
CA ASP A 36 -8.20 3.90 8.83
C ASP A 36 -7.65 4.96 9.80
N ALA A 37 -7.57 4.60 11.08
CA ALA A 37 -7.16 5.52 12.15
C ALA A 37 -5.69 5.93 12.04
N VAL A 38 -4.78 5.00 11.70
CA VAL A 38 -3.35 5.30 11.60
C VAL A 38 -3.08 6.26 10.44
N ALA A 39 -3.71 6.02 9.29
CA ALA A 39 -3.67 6.92 8.15
C ALA A 39 -4.22 8.30 8.54
N ASN A 40 -5.42 8.38 9.13
CA ASN A 40 -6.04 9.65 9.50
C ASN A 40 -5.17 10.50 10.44
N GLU A 41 -4.49 9.86 11.38
CA GLU A 41 -3.58 10.55 12.30
C GLU A 41 -2.29 11.01 11.60
N ASN A 42 -1.71 10.18 10.73
CA ASN A 42 -0.32 10.37 10.27
C ASN A 42 -0.18 10.81 8.81
N TRP A 43 -1.24 10.84 7.99
CA TRP A 43 -1.12 11.03 6.52
C TRP A 43 -0.35 12.30 6.11
N HIS A 44 -0.51 13.38 6.87
CA HIS A 44 0.16 14.65 6.63
C HIS A 44 1.70 14.55 6.72
N GLU A 45 2.22 13.66 7.58
CA GLU A 45 3.67 13.42 7.78
C GLU A 45 4.36 12.97 6.49
N LEU A 46 3.63 12.34 5.53
CA LEU A 46 4.19 11.96 4.23
C LEU A 46 4.80 13.15 3.48
N LEU A 47 4.18 14.32 3.59
CA LEU A 47 4.62 15.53 2.89
C LEU A 47 5.32 16.52 3.81
N ASP A 48 5.09 16.45 5.11
CA ASP A 48 5.71 17.37 6.08
C ASP A 48 7.07 16.84 6.55
N SER A 49 7.17 15.53 6.81
CA SER A 49 8.37 14.89 7.38
C SER A 49 9.09 13.96 6.38
N PHE A 50 8.36 13.39 5.42
CA PHE A 50 8.88 12.37 4.50
C PHE A 50 8.80 12.79 3.02
N ALA A 51 8.82 14.09 2.71
CA ALA A 51 8.67 14.61 1.35
C ALA A 51 9.66 14.00 0.33
N ASP A 52 10.88 13.70 0.77
CA ASP A 52 11.93 13.05 -0.03
C ASP A 52 11.62 11.60 -0.44
N TYR A 53 10.57 11.01 0.14
CA TYR A 53 10.14 9.64 -0.12
C TYR A 53 8.82 9.56 -0.91
N GLN A 54 8.28 10.71 -1.33
CA GLN A 54 7.07 10.78 -2.14
C GLN A 54 7.43 10.93 -3.62
N LEU A 55 7.02 9.95 -4.43
CA LEU A 55 7.27 9.93 -5.87
C LEU A 55 5.96 9.97 -6.63
N ALA A 56 5.98 10.53 -7.84
CA ALA A 56 4.87 10.42 -8.77
C ALA A 56 5.39 10.16 -10.18
N MET A 57 4.56 9.53 -11.00
CA MET A 57 4.75 9.49 -12.44
C MET A 57 3.91 10.61 -13.05
N TYR A 58 4.58 11.60 -13.58
CA TYR A 58 3.97 12.73 -14.26
C TYR A 58 3.85 12.44 -15.75
N ASP A 59 2.64 12.61 -16.28
CA ASP A 59 2.34 12.56 -17.72
C ASP A 59 2.47 13.97 -18.28
N VAL A 60 3.59 14.26 -18.97
CA VAL A 60 3.89 15.60 -19.48
C VAL A 60 2.91 16.04 -20.56
N GLU A 61 2.33 15.09 -21.31
CA GLU A 61 1.39 15.42 -22.40
C GLU A 61 0.04 15.89 -21.87
N ASN A 62 -0.40 15.31 -20.74
CA ASN A 62 -1.71 15.60 -20.15
C ASN A 62 -1.63 16.47 -18.88
N ASN A 63 -0.42 16.89 -18.50
CA ASN A 63 -0.14 17.72 -17.33
C ASN A 63 -0.81 17.19 -16.04
N ARG A 64 -0.71 15.88 -15.79
CA ARG A 64 -1.29 15.26 -14.58
C ARG A 64 -0.49 14.06 -14.08
N ALA A 65 -0.68 13.69 -12.81
CA ALA A 65 -0.08 12.48 -12.27
C ALA A 65 -0.79 11.23 -12.80
N ALA A 66 -0.04 10.34 -13.45
CA ALA A 66 -0.49 9.02 -13.87
C ALA A 66 -0.37 7.98 -12.75
N ALA A 67 0.57 8.17 -11.84
CA ALA A 67 0.80 7.30 -10.69
C ALA A 67 1.41 8.06 -9.51
N MET A 68 1.27 7.51 -8.32
CA MET A 68 1.94 7.97 -7.10
C MET A 68 2.50 6.79 -6.34
N ALA A 69 3.64 7.00 -5.69
CA ALA A 69 4.16 6.11 -4.67
C ALA A 69 4.44 6.88 -3.38
N ASN A 70 3.94 6.35 -2.27
CA ASN A 70 4.16 6.90 -0.95
C ASN A 70 4.99 5.92 -0.12
N GLY A 71 5.92 6.47 0.63
CA GLY A 71 6.80 5.72 1.50
C GLY A 71 7.49 6.62 2.50
N PHE A 72 8.31 6.01 3.33
CA PHE A 72 9.06 6.68 4.39
C PHE A 72 10.22 5.79 4.84
N PRO A 73 11.27 6.36 5.43
CA PRO A 73 12.33 5.56 6.01
C PRO A 73 11.94 5.10 7.42
N LEU A 74 12.37 3.90 7.80
CA LEU A 74 12.23 3.40 9.18
C LEU A 74 13.45 2.58 9.60
N ARG A 75 13.58 2.35 10.90
CA ARG A 75 14.59 1.50 11.52
C ARG A 75 13.96 0.16 11.90
N TRP A 76 14.60 -0.93 11.46
CA TRP A 76 14.28 -2.29 11.90
C TRP A 76 15.57 -3.05 12.14
N ASP A 77 15.72 -3.63 13.34
CA ASP A 77 16.98 -4.25 13.78
C ASP A 77 16.93 -5.77 13.96
N ASP A 78 15.73 -6.36 13.83
CA ASP A 78 15.57 -7.81 13.81
C ASP A 78 15.66 -8.34 12.37
N THR A 79 15.58 -9.66 12.23
CA THR A 79 15.47 -10.34 10.93
C THR A 79 14.22 -9.89 10.17
N LEU A 80 14.27 -9.97 8.84
CA LEU A 80 13.13 -9.58 8.00
C LEU A 80 11.95 -10.54 8.20
N GLU A 81 12.23 -11.80 8.49
CA GLU A 81 11.25 -12.84 8.83
C GLU A 81 10.42 -12.47 10.07
N ASN A 82 10.95 -11.62 10.96
CA ASN A 82 10.26 -11.10 12.14
C ASN A 82 9.52 -9.77 11.90
N LEU A 83 9.43 -9.29 10.66
CA LEU A 83 8.66 -8.08 10.35
C LEU A 83 7.25 -8.16 10.94
N PRO A 84 6.75 -7.11 11.63
CA PRO A 84 5.52 -7.21 12.40
C PRO A 84 4.26 -7.48 11.57
N ASP A 85 3.32 -8.21 12.17
CA ASP A 85 2.03 -8.55 11.57
C ASP A 85 1.13 -7.32 11.35
N GLY A 86 1.41 -6.23 12.08
CA GLY A 86 0.75 -4.94 11.90
C GLY A 86 1.07 -4.25 10.57
N GLY A 87 1.97 -4.80 9.76
CA GLY A 87 2.11 -4.46 8.34
C GLY A 87 2.19 -2.96 8.05
N TRP A 88 1.22 -2.47 7.28
CA TRP A 88 1.06 -1.09 6.86
C TRP A 88 0.90 -0.13 8.04
N ASP A 89 -0.02 -0.41 8.96
CA ASP A 89 -0.34 0.43 10.13
C ASP A 89 0.87 0.52 11.05
N TRP A 90 1.50 -0.62 11.34
CA TRP A 90 2.73 -0.66 12.14
C TRP A 90 3.84 0.17 11.49
N ALA A 91 4.11 -0.04 10.20
CA ALA A 91 5.23 0.60 9.54
C ALA A 91 5.10 2.12 9.53
N PHE A 92 3.89 2.64 9.33
CA PHE A 92 3.66 4.08 9.33
C PHE A 92 3.81 4.69 10.72
N ALA A 93 3.17 4.11 11.73
CA ALA A 93 3.31 4.57 13.11
C ALA A 93 4.78 4.50 13.57
N GLU A 94 5.49 3.43 13.22
CA GLU A 94 6.89 3.22 13.56
C GLU A 94 7.82 4.23 12.88
N ALA A 95 7.60 4.53 11.60
CA ALA A 95 8.38 5.54 10.88
C ALA A 95 8.21 6.94 11.49
N VAL A 96 6.98 7.33 11.82
CA VAL A 96 6.70 8.61 12.49
C VAL A 96 7.38 8.65 13.87
N ARG A 97 7.29 7.57 14.65
CA ARG A 97 7.97 7.45 15.95
C ARG A 97 9.49 7.57 15.80
N ASN A 98 10.09 6.82 14.87
CA ASN A 98 11.53 6.85 14.60
C ASN A 98 11.99 8.27 14.22
N HIS A 99 11.24 8.94 13.35
CA HIS A 99 11.52 10.31 12.93
C HIS A 99 11.48 11.29 14.11
N LYS A 100 10.41 11.27 14.90
CA LYS A 100 10.24 12.14 16.09
C LYS A 100 11.34 11.92 17.14
N GLN A 101 11.89 10.71 17.21
CA GLN A 101 12.99 10.37 18.12
C GLN A 101 14.39 10.56 17.51
N GLY A 102 14.49 11.01 16.26
CA GLY A 102 15.78 11.18 15.57
C GLY A 102 16.53 9.86 15.33
N ILE A 103 15.83 8.73 15.28
CA ILE A 103 16.43 7.41 15.04
C ILE A 103 16.86 7.32 13.57
N SER A 104 18.12 6.97 13.35
CA SER A 104 18.64 6.78 11.98
C SER A 104 18.01 5.54 11.33
N PRO A 105 17.36 5.69 10.17
CA PRO A 105 16.69 4.59 9.49
C PRO A 105 17.69 3.68 8.76
N ASN A 106 17.27 2.44 8.49
CA ASN A 106 18.04 1.49 7.67
C ASN A 106 17.20 0.84 6.57
N TYR A 107 15.87 1.01 6.55
CA TYR A 107 15.00 0.54 5.48
C TYR A 107 14.17 1.68 4.90
N HIS A 108 13.83 1.57 3.62
CA HIS A 108 12.74 2.33 3.01
C HIS A 108 11.50 1.46 3.07
N CYS A 109 10.40 1.94 3.65
CA CYS A 109 9.10 1.29 3.56
C CYS A 109 8.21 2.04 2.57
N ALA A 110 7.77 1.37 1.50
CA ALA A 110 6.73 1.92 0.63
C ALA A 110 5.37 1.34 1.06
N ILE A 111 4.38 2.20 1.22
CA ILE A 111 3.05 1.86 1.74
C ILE A 111 1.95 1.98 0.68
N GLN A 112 2.25 2.62 -0.45
CA GLN A 112 1.31 2.77 -1.54
C GLN A 112 2.05 2.90 -2.87
N VAL A 113 1.59 2.17 -3.88
CA VAL A 113 1.85 2.49 -5.28
C VAL A 113 0.50 2.41 -6.00
N VAL A 114 0.00 3.54 -6.47
CA VAL A 114 -1.28 3.61 -7.18
C VAL A 114 -1.08 4.12 -8.59
N ILE A 115 -1.82 3.53 -9.52
CA ILE A 115 -1.94 3.99 -10.90
C ILE A 115 -3.36 4.55 -11.03
N HIS A 116 -3.47 5.77 -11.55
CA HIS A 116 -4.76 6.39 -11.81
C HIS A 116 -5.59 5.48 -12.75
N PRO A 117 -6.91 5.30 -12.54
CA PRO A 117 -7.76 4.41 -13.33
C PRO A 117 -7.56 4.51 -14.86
N ASP A 118 -7.59 5.72 -15.42
CA ASP A 118 -7.36 5.98 -16.86
C ASP A 118 -5.99 5.53 -17.40
N TYR A 119 -5.02 5.23 -16.53
CA TYR A 119 -3.67 4.79 -16.89
C TYR A 119 -3.41 3.31 -16.59
N GLN A 120 -4.40 2.59 -16.08
CA GLN A 120 -4.29 1.16 -15.84
C GLN A 120 -4.08 0.40 -17.15
N SER A 121 -3.57 -0.83 -17.05
CA SER A 121 -3.21 -1.67 -18.21
C SER A 121 -2.11 -1.13 -19.14
N GLN A 122 -1.48 0.00 -18.82
CA GLN A 122 -0.36 0.57 -19.59
C GLN A 122 1.03 0.17 -19.07
N ARG A 123 1.11 -0.84 -18.18
CA ARG A 123 2.35 -1.37 -17.59
C ARG A 123 3.21 -0.33 -16.84
N LEU A 124 2.56 0.66 -16.20
CA LEU A 124 3.24 1.75 -15.47
C LEU A 124 3.71 1.35 -14.06
N SER A 125 3.21 0.25 -13.53
CA SER A 125 3.48 -0.16 -12.15
C SER A 125 4.93 -0.63 -11.94
N ALA A 126 5.49 -1.44 -12.84
CA ALA A 126 6.87 -1.90 -12.73
C ALA A 126 7.90 -0.74 -12.76
N PRO A 127 7.77 0.28 -13.64
CA PRO A 127 8.56 1.50 -13.56
C PRO A 127 8.45 2.26 -12.23
N MET A 128 7.26 2.37 -11.63
CA MET A 128 7.12 2.97 -10.29
C MET A 128 7.88 2.18 -9.23
N VAL A 129 7.73 0.85 -9.20
CA VAL A 129 8.46 0.01 -8.23
C VAL A 129 9.97 0.13 -8.41
N LYS A 130 10.47 0.20 -9.66
CA LYS A 130 11.88 0.45 -9.95
C LYS A 130 12.34 1.81 -9.40
N ALA A 131 11.53 2.86 -9.54
CA ALA A 131 11.86 4.18 -9.02
C ALA A 131 11.95 4.20 -7.49
N VAL A 132 10.96 3.61 -6.80
CA VAL A 132 10.94 3.48 -5.33
C VAL A 132 12.15 2.69 -4.81
N ARG A 133 12.54 1.61 -5.53
CA ARG A 133 13.74 0.85 -5.21
C ARG A 133 15.03 1.63 -5.45
N GLY A 134 15.09 2.38 -6.55
CA GLY A 134 16.20 3.29 -6.85
C GLY A 134 16.38 4.35 -5.77
N LEU A 135 15.27 4.88 -5.23
CA LEU A 135 15.30 5.82 -4.12
C LEU A 135 15.93 5.21 -2.86
N ALA A 136 15.52 4.00 -2.45
CA ALA A 136 16.11 3.31 -1.30
C ALA A 136 17.64 3.19 -1.44
N LYS A 137 18.11 2.77 -2.62
CA LYS A 137 19.54 2.69 -2.95
C LYS A 137 20.23 4.06 -2.88
N SER A 138 19.63 5.11 -3.45
CA SER A 138 20.21 6.46 -3.46
C SER A 138 20.37 7.07 -2.07
N LYS A 139 19.52 6.66 -1.11
CA LYS A 139 19.58 7.06 0.30
C LYS A 139 20.49 6.17 1.16
N GLY A 140 21.15 5.16 0.56
CA GLY A 140 22.05 4.26 1.27
C GLY A 140 21.36 3.30 2.25
N LEU A 141 20.06 3.01 2.03
CA LEU A 141 19.28 2.13 2.90
C LEU A 141 19.48 0.66 2.51
N ASN A 142 19.39 -0.24 3.50
CA ASN A 142 19.68 -1.66 3.38
C ASN A 142 18.77 -2.38 2.39
N ALA A 143 17.48 -2.02 2.36
CA ALA A 143 16.51 -2.56 1.41
C ALA A 143 15.25 -1.69 1.33
N LEU A 144 14.40 -2.00 0.35
CA LEU A 144 13.01 -1.56 0.29
C LEU A 144 12.12 -2.69 0.84
N ILE A 145 11.28 -2.38 1.83
CA ILE A 145 10.25 -3.26 2.37
C ILE A 145 8.86 -2.72 2.04
N ILE A 146 7.89 -3.59 1.76
CA ILE A 146 6.56 -3.18 1.28
C ILE A 146 5.51 -4.16 1.84
N PRO A 147 4.50 -3.71 2.60
CA PRO A 147 3.36 -4.54 2.95
C PRO A 147 2.40 -4.51 1.75
N VAL A 148 2.57 -5.45 0.84
CA VAL A 148 1.83 -5.48 -0.44
C VAL A 148 0.43 -6.03 -0.22
N ARG A 149 -0.57 -5.21 -0.54
CA ARG A 149 -1.96 -5.63 -0.73
C ARG A 149 -2.13 -6.31 -2.09
N PRO A 150 -2.39 -7.62 -2.18
CA PRO A 150 -2.56 -8.29 -3.47
C PRO A 150 -3.79 -7.75 -4.22
N SER A 151 -3.66 -7.50 -5.52
CA SER A 151 -4.67 -6.80 -6.31
C SER A 151 -5.90 -7.65 -6.67
N GLU A 152 -5.76 -8.98 -6.65
CA GLU A 152 -6.79 -9.92 -7.11
C GLU A 152 -7.37 -10.76 -5.96
N LYS A 153 -6.84 -10.60 -4.74
CA LYS A 153 -7.29 -11.35 -3.56
C LYS A 153 -8.75 -11.11 -3.21
N SER A 154 -9.30 -9.93 -3.52
CA SER A 154 -10.73 -9.63 -3.32
C SER A 154 -11.68 -10.50 -4.15
N LYS A 155 -11.18 -11.15 -5.22
CA LYS A 155 -11.94 -12.17 -5.99
C LYS A 155 -12.09 -13.50 -5.23
N TYR A 156 -11.28 -13.72 -4.20
CA TYR A 156 -11.24 -14.94 -3.40
C TYR A 156 -11.29 -14.63 -1.89
N PRO A 157 -12.30 -13.88 -1.41
CA PRO A 157 -12.28 -13.29 -0.07
C PRO A 157 -12.35 -14.35 1.05
N LEU A 158 -12.94 -15.52 0.78
CA LEU A 158 -13.08 -16.61 1.74
C LEU A 158 -11.82 -17.47 1.91
N ILE A 159 -10.87 -17.37 0.98
CA ILE A 159 -9.59 -18.08 1.08
C ILE A 159 -8.66 -17.26 1.99
N SER A 160 -7.91 -17.93 2.88
CA SER A 160 -6.92 -17.25 3.72
C SER A 160 -5.85 -16.59 2.84
N LEU A 161 -5.21 -15.52 3.33
CA LEU A 161 -4.09 -14.95 2.55
C LEU A 161 -2.91 -15.92 2.51
N ASP A 162 -2.68 -16.71 3.57
CA ASP A 162 -1.64 -17.73 3.63
C ASP A 162 -1.77 -18.78 2.52
N ASP A 163 -2.98 -19.32 2.29
CA ASP A 163 -3.20 -20.27 1.20
C ASP A 163 -3.12 -19.58 -0.16
N TYR A 164 -3.69 -18.38 -0.29
CA TYR A 164 -3.74 -17.64 -1.56
C TYR A 164 -2.34 -17.32 -2.10
N VAL A 165 -1.39 -16.96 -1.25
CA VAL A 165 -0.02 -16.62 -1.69
C VAL A 165 0.78 -17.83 -2.17
N THR A 166 0.33 -19.06 -1.88
CA THR A 166 0.95 -20.29 -2.41
C THR A 166 0.55 -20.59 -3.85
N TRP A 167 -0.51 -19.96 -4.35
CA TRP A 167 -1.01 -20.21 -5.70
C TRP A 167 -0.05 -19.65 -6.74
N GLN A 168 0.19 -20.44 -7.80
CA GLN A 168 1.09 -20.09 -8.89
C GLN A 168 0.35 -20.13 -10.24
N ASN A 169 0.82 -19.33 -11.18
CA ASN A 169 0.43 -19.46 -12.59
C ASN A 169 1.23 -20.59 -13.26
N GLU A 170 0.94 -20.85 -14.54
CA GLU A 170 1.62 -21.88 -15.36
C GLU A 170 3.13 -21.66 -15.51
N GLU A 171 3.62 -20.44 -15.24
CA GLU A 171 5.04 -20.08 -15.28
C GLU A 171 5.75 -20.29 -13.93
N GLY A 172 5.07 -20.83 -12.92
CA GLY A 172 5.60 -20.99 -11.56
C GLY A 172 5.76 -19.68 -10.78
N LEU A 173 5.15 -18.59 -11.24
CA LEU A 173 5.16 -17.27 -10.59
C LEU A 173 3.88 -17.06 -9.77
N PRO A 174 3.85 -16.12 -8.79
CA PRO A 174 2.64 -15.84 -8.02
C PRO A 174 1.40 -15.64 -8.88
N PHE A 175 0.30 -16.28 -8.48
CA PHE A 175 -0.99 -16.17 -9.17
C PHE A 175 -1.48 -14.71 -9.25
N ASP A 176 -1.39 -13.96 -8.15
CA ASP A 176 -1.77 -12.55 -8.08
C ASP A 176 -0.88 -11.66 -8.96
N ALA A 177 -1.49 -10.88 -9.86
CA ALA A 177 -0.77 -10.01 -10.77
C ALA A 177 0.19 -9.01 -10.11
N TRP A 178 -0.17 -8.47 -8.94
CA TRP A 178 0.63 -7.45 -8.27
C TRP A 178 1.83 -8.05 -7.55
N LEU A 179 1.63 -9.16 -6.82
CA LEU A 179 2.75 -9.92 -6.24
C LEU A 179 3.73 -10.37 -7.33
N ARG A 180 3.22 -10.79 -8.48
CA ARG A 180 4.03 -11.23 -9.62
C ARG A 180 4.91 -10.12 -10.20
N VAL A 181 4.46 -8.86 -10.18
CA VAL A 181 5.30 -7.70 -10.57
C VAL A 181 6.50 -7.58 -9.65
N HIS A 182 6.30 -7.67 -8.33
CA HIS A 182 7.40 -7.59 -7.38
C HIS A 182 8.40 -8.74 -7.55
N VAL A 183 7.93 -9.99 -7.68
CA VAL A 183 8.81 -11.15 -7.89
C VAL A 183 9.62 -11.03 -9.17
N ARG A 184 9.00 -10.64 -10.30
CA ARG A 184 9.72 -10.40 -11.58
C ARG A 184 10.76 -9.29 -11.49
N LEU A 185 10.62 -8.39 -10.53
CA LEU A 185 11.58 -7.32 -10.27
C LEU A 185 12.67 -7.72 -9.26
N GLY A 186 12.72 -8.98 -8.82
CA GLY A 186 13.68 -9.49 -7.84
C GLY A 186 13.23 -9.33 -6.39
N GLY A 187 11.96 -9.00 -6.16
CA GLY A 187 11.36 -8.94 -4.84
C GLY A 187 11.16 -10.34 -4.26
N ARG A 188 11.46 -10.49 -2.97
CA ARG A 188 11.23 -11.73 -2.21
C ARG A 188 10.03 -11.55 -1.30
N MET A 189 9.12 -12.52 -1.31
CA MET A 189 8.07 -12.64 -0.31
C MET A 189 8.67 -13.13 1.00
N VAL A 190 8.37 -12.45 2.10
CA VAL A 190 8.91 -12.79 3.42
C VAL A 190 7.87 -13.53 4.24
N LYS A 191 6.71 -12.92 4.47
CA LYS A 191 5.59 -13.51 5.20
C LYS A 191 4.30 -12.73 4.93
N VAL A 192 3.17 -13.36 5.27
CA VAL A 192 1.89 -12.66 5.44
C VAL A 192 1.96 -11.81 6.72
N CYS A 193 1.42 -10.59 6.67
CA CYS A 193 1.14 -9.76 7.83
C CYS A 193 -0.38 -9.65 8.00
N HIS A 194 -0.92 -10.42 8.95
CA HIS A 194 -2.37 -10.66 9.08
C HIS A 194 -3.19 -9.46 9.55
N GLN A 195 -2.54 -8.45 10.12
CA GLN A 195 -3.18 -7.29 10.74
C GLN A 195 -2.66 -5.99 10.13
N SER A 196 -2.35 -6.03 8.83
CA SER A 196 -1.66 -4.95 8.13
C SER A 196 -2.42 -3.63 8.19
N LYS A 197 -3.75 -3.66 8.06
CA LYS A 197 -4.58 -2.46 8.14
C LYS A 197 -5.89 -2.74 8.85
N THR A 198 -6.31 -1.89 9.78
CA THR A 198 -7.59 -2.05 10.49
C THR A 198 -8.54 -0.87 10.27
N VAL A 199 -9.71 -1.14 9.71
CA VAL A 199 -10.80 -0.15 9.60
C VAL A 199 -11.90 -0.51 10.58
N ARG A 200 -12.32 0.46 11.39
CA ARG A 200 -13.46 0.35 12.31
C ARG A 200 -14.48 1.42 11.99
N GLY A 201 -15.75 1.11 12.21
CA GLY A 201 -16.83 2.06 12.00
C GLY A 201 -18.14 1.52 12.56
N ARG A 202 -19.10 2.41 12.74
CA ARG A 202 -20.46 2.05 13.10
C ARG A 202 -21.17 1.39 11.93
N ARG A 203 -22.26 0.69 12.21
CA ARG A 203 -23.06 0.05 11.16
C ARG A 203 -23.47 1.04 10.08
N ALA A 204 -23.98 2.21 10.47
CA ALA A 204 -24.44 3.23 9.52
C ALA A 204 -23.30 3.75 8.62
N GLU A 205 -22.08 3.85 9.15
CA GLU A 205 -20.89 4.26 8.39
C GLU A 205 -20.51 3.18 7.38
N TRP A 206 -20.46 1.92 7.80
CA TRP A 206 -20.25 0.79 6.89
C TRP A 206 -21.30 0.70 5.79
N GLU A 207 -22.58 0.91 6.11
CA GLU A 207 -23.66 0.97 5.10
C GLU A 207 -23.43 2.11 4.10
N ALA A 208 -22.92 3.26 4.55
CA ALA A 208 -22.58 4.39 3.68
C ALA A 208 -21.35 4.12 2.81
N TRP A 209 -20.29 3.52 3.36
CA TRP A 209 -19.04 3.24 2.65
C TRP A 209 -19.18 2.13 1.60
N THR A 210 -20.03 1.15 1.86
CA THR A 210 -20.14 -0.06 1.03
C THR A 210 -21.41 -0.10 0.17
N GLY A 211 -22.43 0.69 0.52
CA GLY A 211 -23.77 0.60 -0.06
C GLY A 211 -24.56 -0.65 0.33
N LEU A 212 -24.00 -1.52 1.19
CA LEU A 212 -24.66 -2.73 1.68
C LEU A 212 -25.51 -2.42 2.92
N LYS A 213 -26.34 -3.40 3.30
CA LYS A 213 -27.07 -3.41 4.57
C LYS A 213 -26.56 -4.53 5.46
N PHE A 214 -26.50 -4.26 6.76
CA PHE A 214 -26.01 -5.23 7.75
C PHE A 214 -27.08 -5.54 8.80
N PRO A 215 -28.15 -6.26 8.44
CA PRO A 215 -29.28 -6.51 9.33
C PRO A 215 -28.95 -7.44 10.51
N GLN A 216 -27.85 -8.20 10.45
CA GLN A 216 -27.47 -9.19 11.47
C GLN A 216 -25.96 -9.14 11.75
N SER A 217 -25.56 -9.59 12.93
CA SER A 217 -24.15 -9.80 13.25
C SER A 217 -23.60 -10.99 12.45
N GLY A 218 -22.33 -10.92 12.05
CA GLY A 218 -21.63 -11.99 11.34
C GLY A 218 -20.63 -11.47 10.31
N ARG A 219 -20.19 -12.39 9.44
CA ARG A 219 -19.15 -12.15 8.44
C ARG A 219 -19.77 -11.75 7.11
N TYR A 220 -19.33 -10.61 6.57
CA TYR A 220 -19.81 -10.11 5.29
C TYR A 220 -18.67 -9.96 4.29
N VAL A 221 -18.87 -10.53 3.10
CA VAL A 221 -18.03 -10.21 1.94
C VAL A 221 -18.52 -8.88 1.39
N ILE A 222 -17.64 -7.88 1.37
CA ILE A 222 -17.92 -6.58 0.77
C ILE A 222 -17.04 -6.40 -0.49
N PRO A 223 -17.49 -5.62 -1.48
CA PRO A 223 -16.69 -5.32 -2.66
C PRO A 223 -15.29 -4.81 -2.28
N ASP A 224 -14.29 -5.26 -3.02
CA ASP A 224 -12.88 -4.88 -2.91
C ASP A 224 -12.15 -5.22 -1.60
N ALA A 225 -12.82 -5.68 -0.55
CA ALA A 225 -12.16 -6.19 0.65
C ALA A 225 -11.45 -7.53 0.37
N LEU A 226 -10.29 -7.75 0.99
CA LEU A 226 -9.48 -8.94 0.79
C LEU A 226 -9.98 -10.15 1.58
N VAL A 227 -10.69 -9.89 2.68
CA VAL A 227 -11.29 -10.86 3.60
C VAL A 227 -12.65 -10.31 4.08
N PRO A 228 -13.55 -11.16 4.60
CA PRO A 228 -14.80 -10.69 5.17
C PRO A 228 -14.58 -9.70 6.31
N ILE A 229 -15.48 -8.72 6.42
CA ILE A 229 -15.60 -7.88 7.61
C ILE A 229 -16.38 -8.63 8.68
N GLU A 230 -16.09 -8.34 9.95
CA GLU A 230 -16.90 -8.77 11.09
C GLU A 230 -17.87 -7.64 11.44
N MET A 231 -19.17 -7.92 11.49
CA MET A 231 -20.19 -6.98 11.94
C MET A 231 -20.83 -7.47 13.24
N ASP A 232 -20.94 -6.57 14.21
CA ASP A 232 -21.66 -6.75 15.46
C ASP A 232 -22.76 -5.67 15.56
N VAL A 233 -24.00 -6.08 15.28
CA VAL A 233 -25.15 -5.17 15.27
C VAL A 233 -25.54 -4.74 16.69
N GLU A 234 -25.33 -5.59 17.70
CA GLU A 234 -25.66 -5.26 19.08
C GLU A 234 -24.72 -4.18 19.64
N LYS A 235 -23.45 -4.22 19.23
CA LYS A 235 -22.45 -3.21 19.60
C LYS A 235 -22.39 -2.01 18.65
N ASP A 236 -23.18 -2.01 17.57
CA ASP A 236 -23.08 -1.03 16.48
C ASP A 236 -21.64 -0.87 15.96
N GLU A 237 -20.97 -1.99 15.69
CA GLU A 237 -19.56 -2.00 15.31
C GLU A 237 -19.29 -2.96 14.14
N GLY A 238 -18.63 -2.45 13.11
CA GLY A 238 -18.00 -3.27 12.07
C GLY A 238 -16.49 -3.11 12.10
N ILE A 239 -15.78 -4.23 11.97
CA ILE A 239 -14.31 -4.29 11.98
C ILE A 239 -13.84 -5.04 10.74
N TYR A 240 -12.97 -4.39 9.98
CA TYR A 240 -12.23 -4.99 8.88
C TYR A 240 -10.74 -5.02 9.25
N VAL A 241 -10.16 -6.21 9.26
CA VAL A 241 -8.72 -6.42 9.47
C VAL A 241 -8.14 -6.97 8.18
N GLU A 242 -7.40 -6.13 7.45
CA GLU A 242 -6.81 -6.47 6.17
C GLU A 242 -5.45 -7.16 6.34
N PRO A 243 -5.25 -8.35 5.76
CA PRO A 243 -3.94 -8.94 5.65
C PRO A 243 -3.19 -8.42 4.41
N ASN A 244 -1.88 -8.21 4.51
CA ASN A 244 -1.01 -7.93 3.38
C ASN A 244 0.17 -8.92 3.35
N VAL A 245 1.08 -8.74 2.42
CA VAL A 245 2.26 -9.59 2.24
C VAL A 245 3.53 -8.74 2.32
N TRP A 246 4.40 -9.00 3.28
CA TRP A 246 5.70 -8.36 3.33
C TRP A 246 6.57 -8.81 2.15
N MET A 247 6.88 -7.87 1.28
CA MET A 247 7.80 -8.02 0.15
C MET A 247 9.07 -7.21 0.40
N VAL A 248 10.23 -7.78 0.08
CA VAL A 248 11.53 -7.12 0.24
C VAL A 248 12.28 -7.07 -1.08
N HIS A 249 12.85 -5.91 -1.37
CA HIS A 249 13.74 -5.68 -2.51
C HIS A 249 15.10 -5.23 -1.99
N PHE A 250 16.11 -6.08 -2.13
CA PHE A 250 17.49 -5.69 -1.82
C PHE A 250 18.05 -4.78 -2.92
N PRO A 251 19.00 -3.89 -2.58
CA PRO A 251 19.74 -3.14 -3.57
C PRO A 251 20.44 -4.10 -4.53
N ALA A 252 20.23 -3.88 -5.84
CA ALA A 252 21.01 -4.53 -6.89
C ALA A 252 22.36 -3.83 -7.06
#